data_AF-A0A812KZH4-F1
#
_entry.id   AF-A0A812KZH4-F1
#
_cell.length_a   1.000
_cell.length_b   1.000
_cell.length_c   1.000
_cell.angle_alpha   90.00
_cell.angle_beta   90.00
_cell.angle_gamma   90.00
#
_symmetry.space_group_name_H-M   'P 1'
#
loop_
_entity.id
_entity.type
_entity.pdbx_description
1 polymer ?
#
loop_
_entity_poly.entity_id
_entity_poly.type
_entity_poly.pdbx_seq_one_letter_code
_entity_poly.pdbx_strand_id
1 'polypeptide(L)'
;MQVFNELRQCALYGLRVSVVTHCYECCMASVNLLRSVLASQTLRPGSAKAGEFQKLCRHFADILVPLVASHLEALFGSAARLDTGTIVSSMVPDLIQAEVEYKLPPEAPEQGNAPAEPEAIRPADPPLEPPRPEMPTEVPTTSSDT
;
A
#
# COMPACT_ATOMS: atom_id res chain seq x y z
N MET A 1 23.96 32.24 -10.59
CA MET A 1 23.70 30.77 -10.51
C MET A 1 24.89 29.90 -10.96
N GLN A 2 26.10 30.43 -11.19
CA GLN A 2 27.24 29.61 -11.68
C GLN A 2 27.99 28.87 -10.55
N VAL A 3 28.18 29.53 -9.40
CA VAL A 3 28.94 29.01 -8.25
C VAL A 3 28.29 27.77 -7.60
N PHE A 4 26.96 27.69 -7.58
CA PHE A 4 26.24 26.51 -7.06
C PHE A 4 26.43 25.26 -7.95
N ASN A 5 26.62 25.45 -9.25
CA ASN A 5 26.91 24.36 -10.18
C ASN A 5 28.34 23.83 -10.00
N GLU A 6 29.31 24.73 -9.79
CA GLU A 6 30.72 24.39 -9.48
C GLU A 6 30.83 23.62 -8.15
N LEU A 7 30.12 24.04 -7.10
CA LEU A 7 30.07 23.34 -5.80
C LEU A 7 29.40 21.96 -5.92
N ARG A 8 28.31 21.82 -6.69
CA ARG A 8 27.72 20.51 -7.04
C ARG A 8 28.71 19.64 -7.81
N GLN A 9 29.46 20.21 -8.74
CA GLN A 9 30.39 19.48 -9.61
C GLN A 9 31.68 19.07 -8.90
N CYS A 10 32.14 19.78 -7.88
CA CYS A 10 33.37 19.43 -7.15
C CYS A 10 33.10 18.64 -5.86
N ALA A 11 32.17 19.06 -5.01
CA ALA A 11 31.96 18.42 -3.70
C ALA A 11 31.12 17.14 -3.81
N LEU A 12 30.07 17.13 -4.63
CA LEU A 12 29.19 15.96 -4.75
C LEU A 12 29.72 14.92 -5.74
N TYR A 13 30.55 15.31 -6.70
CA TYR A 13 31.10 14.36 -7.68
C TYR A 13 31.98 13.28 -7.03
N GLY A 14 32.74 13.63 -5.98
CA GLY A 14 33.47 12.66 -5.17
C GLY A 14 32.58 11.65 -4.44
N LEU A 15 31.35 12.03 -4.12
CA LEU A 15 30.37 11.15 -3.46
C LEU A 15 29.62 10.25 -4.45
N ARG A 16 29.65 10.55 -5.75
CA ARG A 16 28.87 9.84 -6.78
C ARG A 16 28.99 8.33 -6.67
N VAL A 17 30.22 7.81 -6.61
CA VAL A 17 30.45 6.36 -6.57
C VAL A 17 29.84 5.77 -5.31
N SER A 18 30.08 6.38 -4.15
CA SER A 18 29.53 5.90 -2.88
C SER A 18 27.99 5.92 -2.87
N VAL A 19 27.37 6.99 -3.38
CA VAL A 19 25.91 7.13 -3.43
C VAL A 19 25.29 6.12 -4.41
N VAL A 20 25.83 6.00 -5.63
CA VAL A 20 25.32 5.04 -6.62
C VAL A 20 25.44 3.60 -6.12
N THR A 21 26.60 3.23 -5.55
CA THR A 21 26.81 1.91 -4.95
C THR A 21 25.82 1.66 -3.82
N HIS A 22 25.65 2.61 -2.91
CA HIS A 22 24.71 2.46 -1.80
C HIS A 22 23.25 2.33 -2.27
N CYS A 23 22.83 3.13 -3.26
CA CYS A 23 21.51 3.00 -3.86
C CYS A 23 21.30 1.62 -4.51
N TYR A 24 22.31 1.08 -5.19
CA TYR A 24 22.27 -0.28 -5.73
C TYR A 24 22.12 -1.32 -4.63
N GLU A 25 22.92 -1.24 -3.57
CA GLU A 25 22.84 -2.13 -2.40
C GLU A 25 21.47 -2.06 -1.74
N CYS A 26 20.89 -0.86 -1.56
CA CYS A 26 19.55 -0.69 -1.01
C CYS A 26 18.47 -1.32 -1.89
N CYS A 27 18.58 -1.19 -3.23
CA CYS A 27 17.65 -1.84 -4.14
C CYS A 27 17.75 -3.36 -4.02
N MET A 28 18.97 -3.92 -4.02
CA MET A 28 19.20 -5.36 -3.86
C MET A 28 18.74 -5.88 -2.48
N ALA A 29 18.97 -5.12 -1.41
CA ALA A 29 18.48 -5.45 -0.08
C ALA A 29 16.95 -5.47 -0.02
N SER A 30 16.29 -4.55 -0.72
CA SER A 30 14.82 -4.52 -0.85
C SER A 30 14.30 -5.75 -1.62
N VAL A 31 14.97 -6.16 -2.70
CA VAL A 31 14.65 -7.40 -3.43
C VAL A 31 14.78 -8.62 -2.50
N ASN A 32 15.85 -8.70 -1.71
CA ASN A 32 16.03 -9.77 -0.72
C ASN A 32 14.94 -9.77 0.36
N LEU A 33 14.53 -8.59 0.83
CA LEU A 33 13.42 -8.45 1.76
C LEU A 33 12.11 -8.95 1.16
N LEU A 34 11.81 -8.61 -0.10
CA LEU A 34 10.64 -9.13 -0.81
C LEU A 34 10.65 -10.66 -0.90
N ARG A 35 11.80 -11.28 -1.21
CA ARG A 35 11.93 -12.75 -1.20
C ARG A 35 11.70 -13.34 0.20
N SER A 36 12.21 -12.69 1.24
CA SER A 36 11.98 -13.12 2.63
C SER A 36 10.50 -13.03 3.02
N VAL A 37 9.79 -11.98 2.60
CA VAL A 37 8.34 -11.86 2.80
C VAL A 37 7.60 -12.97 2.07
N LEU A 38 7.96 -13.25 0.82
CA LEU A 38 7.35 -14.33 0.03
C LEU A 38 7.57 -15.71 0.68
N ALA A 39 8.76 -15.96 1.22
CA ALA A 39 9.08 -17.22 1.88
C ALA A 39 8.41 -17.38 3.26
N SER A 40 8.24 -16.27 4.00
CA SER A 40 7.67 -16.28 5.35
C SER A 40 6.14 -16.28 5.36
N GLN A 41 5.52 -15.54 4.44
CA GLN A 41 4.09 -15.49 4.30
C GLN A 41 3.71 -16.44 3.18
N THR A 42 3.17 -17.62 3.53
CA THR A 42 2.64 -18.57 2.54
C THR A 42 1.47 -17.92 1.79
N LEU A 43 1.77 -17.10 0.77
CA LEU A 43 0.79 -16.38 -0.03
C LEU A 43 0.09 -17.39 -0.92
N ARG A 44 -1.18 -17.67 -0.61
CA ARG A 44 -1.97 -18.60 -1.40
C ARG A 44 -2.14 -18.03 -2.82
N PRO A 45 -1.76 -18.76 -3.88
CA PRO A 45 -1.99 -18.34 -5.26
C PRO A 45 -3.46 -18.01 -5.50
N GLY A 46 -3.73 -16.91 -6.21
CA GLY A 46 -5.08 -16.42 -6.48
C GLY A 46 -5.77 -15.69 -5.32
N SER A 47 -5.13 -15.56 -4.16
CA SER A 47 -5.66 -14.71 -3.08
C SER A 47 -5.45 -13.22 -3.39
N ALA A 48 -6.33 -12.36 -2.86
CA ALA A 48 -6.17 -10.90 -2.98
C ALA A 48 -4.80 -10.43 -2.47
N LYS A 49 -4.33 -10.98 -1.35
CA LYS A 49 -3.03 -10.66 -0.76
C LYS A 49 -1.86 -11.05 -1.67
N ALA A 50 -1.94 -12.18 -2.37
CA ALA A 50 -0.93 -12.58 -3.35
C ALA A 50 -0.92 -11.62 -4.55
N GLY A 51 -2.09 -11.17 -5.01
CA GLY A 51 -2.22 -10.15 -6.06
C GLY A 51 -1.61 -8.80 -5.67
N GLU A 52 -1.89 -8.32 -4.46
CA GLU A 52 -1.31 -7.07 -3.96
C GLU A 52 0.21 -7.17 -3.78
N PHE A 53 0.72 -8.31 -3.31
CA PHE A 53 2.16 -8.54 -3.23
C PHE A 53 2.82 -8.52 -4.62
N GLN A 54 2.21 -9.16 -5.61
CA GLN A 54 2.72 -9.13 -6.98
C GLN A 54 2.69 -7.72 -7.58
N LYS A 55 1.64 -6.92 -7.31
CA LYS A 55 1.59 -5.49 -7.69
C LYS A 55 2.73 -4.71 -7.05
N LEU A 56 3.00 -4.93 -5.76
CA LEU A 56 4.13 -4.31 -5.06
C LEU A 56 5.46 -4.65 -5.74
N CYS A 57 5.70 -5.92 -6.08
CA CYS A 57 6.91 -6.34 -6.78
C CYS A 57 7.04 -5.67 -8.16
N ARG A 58 5.94 -5.56 -8.91
CA ARG A 58 5.92 -4.84 -10.20
C ARG A 58 6.19 -3.34 -10.03
N HIS A 59 5.51 -2.67 -9.10
CA HIS A 59 5.75 -1.24 -8.83
C HIS A 59 7.19 -0.97 -8.40
N PHE A 60 7.81 -1.87 -7.63
CA PHE A 60 9.22 -1.75 -7.30
C PHE A 60 10.09 -1.75 -8.57
N ALA A 61 9.89 -2.71 -9.47
CA ALA A 61 10.67 -2.84 -10.70
C ALA A 61 10.38 -1.75 -11.75
N ASP A 62 9.11 -1.43 -11.97
CA ASP A 62 8.66 -0.59 -13.08
C ASP A 62 8.63 0.90 -12.71
N ILE A 63 8.59 1.23 -11.41
CA ILE A 63 8.46 2.61 -10.93
C ILE A 63 9.64 2.98 -10.04
N LEU A 64 9.84 2.27 -8.92
CA LEU A 64 10.80 2.69 -7.90
C LEU A 64 12.25 2.65 -8.41
N VAL A 65 12.66 1.54 -9.03
CA VAL A 65 14.02 1.38 -9.56
C VAL A 65 14.36 2.43 -10.65
N PRO A 66 13.50 2.66 -11.66
CA PRO A 66 13.70 3.74 -12.63
C PRO A 66 13.71 5.14 -11.99
N LEU A 67 12.87 5.38 -10.99
CA LEU A 67 12.83 6.67 -10.29
C LEU A 67 14.15 6.97 -9.59
N VAL A 68 14.74 5.97 -8.90
CA VAL A 68 16.05 6.09 -8.26
C VAL A 68 17.13 6.36 -9.31
N ALA A 69 17.14 5.63 -10.42
CA ALA A 69 18.09 5.85 -11.50
C ALA A 69 17.99 7.27 -12.09
N SER A 70 16.76 7.75 -12.33
CA SER A 70 16.51 9.11 -12.81
C SER A 70 16.98 10.19 -11.83
N HIS A 71 16.79 9.96 -10.53
CA HIS A 71 17.28 10.89 -9.49
C HIS A 71 18.81 10.92 -9.42
N LEU A 72 19.48 9.77 -9.54
CA LEU A 72 20.93 9.69 -9.59
C LEU A 72 21.48 10.42 -10.83
N GLU A 73 20.84 10.26 -11.98
CA GLU A 73 21.18 10.99 -13.20
C GLU A 73 20.95 12.51 -13.06
N ALA A 74 19.85 12.94 -12.44
CA ALA A 74 19.58 14.35 -12.18
C ALA A 74 20.58 15.00 -11.20
N LEU A 75 21.13 14.22 -10.27
CA LEU A 75 22.10 14.69 -9.27
C LEU A 75 23.52 14.76 -9.83
N PHE A 76 23.96 13.73 -10.55
CA PHE A 76 25.37 13.51 -10.91
C PHE A 76 25.61 13.42 -12.43
N GLY A 77 24.57 13.55 -13.24
CA GLY A 77 24.61 13.41 -14.70
C GLY A 77 24.64 11.95 -15.16
N SER A 78 24.79 11.77 -16.47
CA SER A 78 24.74 10.47 -17.16
C SER A 78 25.83 9.46 -16.76
N ALA A 79 26.82 9.91 -15.97
CA ALA A 79 27.87 9.06 -15.41
C ALA A 79 27.44 8.31 -14.14
N ALA A 80 26.33 8.67 -13.49
CA ALA A 80 25.77 7.97 -12.34
C ALA A 80 24.76 6.90 -12.77
N ARG A 81 25.25 5.89 -13.49
CA ARG A 81 24.41 4.80 -13.98
C ARG A 81 24.15 3.79 -12.86
N LEU A 82 22.89 3.66 -12.50
CA LEU A 82 22.39 2.53 -11.74
C LEU A 82 22.03 1.41 -12.72
N ASP A 83 22.51 0.18 -12.48
CA ASP A 83 22.17 -0.97 -13.30
C ASP A 83 20.76 -1.49 -12.98
N THR A 84 19.76 -0.78 -13.49
CA THR A 84 18.34 -1.13 -13.33
C THR A 84 18.01 -2.49 -13.94
N GLY A 85 18.67 -2.84 -15.05
CA GLY A 85 18.48 -4.11 -15.75
C GLY A 85 18.85 -5.31 -14.87
N THR A 86 20.00 -5.26 -14.22
CA THR A 86 20.43 -6.32 -13.29
C THR A 86 19.50 -6.41 -12.07
N ILE A 87 19.09 -5.28 -11.49
CA ILE A 87 18.16 -5.27 -10.36
C ILE A 87 16.84 -5.93 -10.74
N VAL A 88 16.21 -5.50 -11.84
CA VAL A 88 14.91 -6.04 -12.30
C VAL A 88 15.05 -7.51 -12.70
N SER A 89 16.13 -7.88 -13.41
CA SER A 89 16.37 -9.27 -13.81
C SER A 89 16.52 -10.19 -12.60
N SER A 90 17.06 -9.69 -11.48
CA SER A 90 17.14 -10.47 -10.25
C SER A 90 15.77 -10.79 -9.65
N MET A 91 14.72 -10.03 -9.97
CA MET A 91 13.36 -10.26 -9.47
C MET A 91 12.60 -11.35 -10.24
N VAL A 92 13.10 -11.77 -11.41
CA VAL A 92 12.48 -12.78 -12.27
C VAL A 92 13.18 -14.14 -12.05
N PRO A 93 12.45 -15.27 -11.97
CA PRO A 93 10.99 -15.40 -12.03
C PRO A 93 10.29 -15.32 -10.67
N ASP A 94 11.05 -15.25 -9.58
CA ASP A 94 10.55 -15.54 -8.23
C ASP A 94 9.53 -14.50 -7.73
N LEU A 95 9.81 -13.21 -7.93
CA LEU A 95 8.98 -12.09 -7.48
C LEU A 95 8.09 -11.55 -8.59
N ILE A 96 8.59 -11.57 -9.83
CA ILE A 96 7.87 -11.13 -11.02
C ILE A 96 7.68 -12.34 -11.92
N GLN A 97 6.48 -12.91 -11.85
CA GLN A 97 6.05 -13.93 -12.79
C GLN A 97 5.67 -13.25 -14.11
N ALA A 98 6.25 -13.72 -15.22
CA ALA A 98 5.81 -13.38 -16.56
C ALA A 98 4.30 -13.63 -16.65
N GLU A 99 3.56 -12.64 -17.16
CA GLU A 99 2.12 -12.48 -17.06
C GLU A 99 1.33 -13.79 -17.18
N VAL A 100 0.99 -14.38 -16.03
CA VAL A 100 -0.32 -15.01 -15.92
C VAL A 100 -1.26 -13.83 -15.83
N GLU A 101 -1.98 -13.58 -16.91
CA GLU A 101 -3.08 -12.64 -17.01
C GLU A 101 -4.04 -12.90 -15.83
N TYR A 102 -3.80 -12.24 -14.70
CA TYR A 102 -4.76 -12.15 -13.63
C TYR A 102 -5.87 -11.26 -14.18
N LYS A 103 -6.81 -11.89 -14.90
CA LYS A 103 -8.12 -11.30 -15.18
C LYS A 103 -8.62 -10.74 -13.86
N LEU A 104 -8.64 -9.41 -13.79
CA LEU A 104 -9.33 -8.68 -12.76
C LEU A 104 -10.72 -9.33 -12.63
N PRO A 105 -11.15 -9.78 -11.45
CA PRO A 105 -12.56 -10.09 -11.25
C PRO A 105 -13.34 -8.86 -11.73
N PRO A 106 -14.38 -9.03 -12.55
CA PRO A 106 -15.15 -7.89 -13.05
C PRO A 106 -15.58 -7.06 -11.86
N GLU A 107 -15.34 -5.75 -11.92
CA GLU A 107 -15.83 -4.80 -10.94
C GLU A 107 -17.30 -5.12 -10.65
N ALA A 108 -17.59 -5.39 -9.37
CA ALA A 108 -18.97 -5.47 -8.93
C ALA A 108 -19.65 -4.17 -9.36
N PRO A 109 -20.84 -4.22 -9.99
CA PRO A 109 -21.48 -3.04 -10.52
C PRO A 109 -21.62 -2.01 -9.41
N GLU A 110 -21.13 -0.80 -9.66
CA GLU A 110 -21.39 0.37 -8.83
C GLU A 110 -22.89 0.42 -8.54
N GLN A 111 -23.27 0.17 -7.29
CA GLN A 111 -24.60 0.49 -6.82
C GLN A 111 -24.72 2.00 -6.89
N GLY A 112 -25.43 2.45 -7.91
CA GLY A 112 -25.60 3.84 -8.29
C GLY A 112 -25.95 4.71 -7.10
N ASN A 113 -25.17 5.76 -6.93
CA ASN A 113 -25.54 6.90 -6.11
C ASN A 113 -26.58 7.69 -6.92
N ALA A 114 -27.87 7.34 -6.78
CA ALA A 114 -28.97 8.12 -7.33
C ALA A 114 -29.40 9.20 -6.31
N PRO A 115 -29.68 10.44 -6.73
CA PRO A 115 -29.97 11.55 -5.82
C PRO A 115 -31.35 11.41 -5.16
N ALA A 116 -31.44 11.86 -3.91
CA ALA A 116 -32.67 11.92 -3.13
C ALA A 116 -33.63 13.02 -3.62
N GLU A 117 -34.93 12.70 -3.75
CA GLU A 117 -36.09 13.61 -3.66
C GLU A 117 -37.42 12.82 -3.80
N PRO A 118 -38.60 13.33 -3.40
CA PRO A 118 -39.07 13.64 -2.04
C PRO A 118 -40.31 12.80 -1.62
N GLU A 119 -40.55 12.68 -0.30
CA GLU A 119 -41.71 11.99 0.30
C GLU A 119 -43.07 12.59 -0.14
N ALA A 120 -44.00 11.73 -0.55
CA ALA A 120 -45.43 12.03 -0.65
C ALA A 120 -46.20 11.34 0.49
N ILE A 121 -47.12 12.09 1.09
CA ILE A 121 -47.70 11.92 2.42
C ILE A 121 -49.08 11.20 2.40
N ARG A 122 -49.21 10.14 3.24
CA ARG A 122 -50.40 9.65 4.03
C ARG A 122 -51.55 8.87 3.35
N PRO A 123 -52.38 8.06 4.08
CA PRO A 123 -52.79 8.19 5.50
C PRO A 123 -52.70 6.96 6.42
N ALA A 124 -52.95 7.24 7.70
CA ALA A 124 -52.65 6.48 8.91
C ALA A 124 -53.70 5.42 9.30
N ASP A 125 -53.27 4.47 10.13
CA ASP A 125 -54.12 3.65 11.01
C ASP A 125 -53.29 3.21 12.27
N PRO A 126 -53.92 2.77 13.38
CA PRO A 126 -53.96 3.46 14.69
C PRO A 126 -52.83 3.08 15.68
N PRO A 127 -52.73 3.75 16.86
CA PRO A 127 -51.54 3.66 17.72
C PRO A 127 -51.51 2.38 18.55
N LEU A 128 -50.40 1.64 18.48
CA LEU A 128 -50.04 0.64 19.47
C LEU A 128 -49.25 1.31 20.59
N GLU A 129 -49.76 1.17 21.83
CA GLU A 129 -49.24 1.76 23.06
C GLU A 129 -47.72 1.57 23.25
N PRO A 130 -47.02 2.55 23.85
CA PRO A 130 -45.64 2.35 24.28
C PRO A 130 -45.60 1.39 25.48
N PRO A 131 -44.69 0.39 25.51
CA PRO A 131 -44.44 -0.37 26.72
C PRO A 131 -43.90 0.57 27.81
N ARG A 132 -44.54 0.51 28.99
CA ARG A 132 -44.17 1.29 30.18
C ARG A 132 -42.71 1.02 30.61
N PRO A 133 -42.01 2.04 31.16
CA PRO A 133 -40.75 1.82 31.84
C PRO A 133 -40.97 0.96 33.08
N GLU A 134 -40.28 -0.17 33.21
CA GLU A 134 -40.18 -0.88 34.48
C GLU A 134 -39.32 -0.03 35.43
N MET A 135 -39.96 0.56 36.43
CA MET A 135 -39.27 1.17 37.57
C MET A 135 -38.74 0.07 38.52
N PRO A 136 -37.62 0.33 39.21
CA PRO A 136 -37.01 -0.63 40.13
C PRO A 136 -37.90 -0.79 41.36
N THR A 137 -38.26 -2.03 41.69
CA THR A 137 -38.91 -2.35 42.96
C THR A 137 -37.84 -2.84 43.94
N GLU A 138 -37.39 -1.93 44.81
CA GLU A 138 -36.75 -2.28 46.08
C GLU A 138 -37.79 -2.90 47.02
N VAL A 139 -37.46 -4.01 47.68
CA VAL A 139 -37.99 -4.35 49.01
C VAL A 139 -37.05 -5.36 49.70
N PRO A 140 -37.06 -5.49 51.04
CA PRO A 140 -36.29 -4.68 51.98
C PRO A 140 -35.28 -5.51 52.80
N THR A 141 -34.39 -4.80 53.46
CA THR A 141 -33.55 -5.24 54.58
C THR A 141 -34.34 -6.01 55.66
N THR A 142 -33.83 -7.18 56.05
CA THR A 142 -33.99 -7.72 57.40
C THR A 142 -32.64 -7.66 58.10
N SER A 143 -32.49 -6.73 59.04
CA SER A 143 -31.45 -6.77 60.07
C SER A 143 -31.83 -7.81 61.12
N SER A 144 -30.85 -8.57 61.62
CA SER A 144 -30.74 -8.92 63.04
C SER A 144 -29.37 -9.50 63.33
N ASP A 145 -28.64 -8.78 64.19
CA ASP A 145 -27.55 -9.26 65.04
C ASP A 145 -27.88 -10.57 65.74
N THR A 146 -26.90 -11.47 65.84
CA THR A 146 -26.41 -11.99 67.13
C THR A 146 -24.97 -12.49 66.98
#